data_AF-A0A355AJM0-F1
#
_entry.id   AF-A0A355AJM0-F1
#
_cell.length_a   1.000
_cell.length_b   1.000
_cell.length_c   1.000
_cell.angle_alpha   90.00
_cell.angle_beta   90.00
_cell.angle_gamma   90.00
#
_symmetry.space_group_name_H-M   'P 1'
#
loop_
_entity.id
_entity.type
_entity.pdbx_description
1 polymer ?
#
loop_
_entity_poly.entity_id
_entity_poly.type
_entity_poly.pdbx_seq_one_letter_code
_entity_poly.pdbx_strand_id
1 'polypeptide(L)'
;MHRIVFPICFSALWLCSLGQAATTEVRFPQEHQAFFKKHCLDCHDSATQEGGVDLETLSFTIATIEQAERWQKVLNVLNSGEMPPEDSEQPDGSEKADFLDELAQTMVSARRSLADSGGRITMRRLNRREYQNTIEQLLGLKVDVSSLPADGGSGTFDTVGSSQFISSDQIEQYLKLGRSALDEAFERQATRQQPAKTFRVEPENTVNVLSRKKIAEQEEMYQRYLLWKAEVDKAALLPENEQLLAQLREKYNLDDLTNSIRLYQNTGLLKGAPDATKFGFRDGNKASFSYQGGYDRTQAYMKQYLEFPNSDRGTYLKLAWAIQRIDVVPDPKDLPPGKYKLRIRAGVVEGSDPSRHFIEIGHPQRVNGVLAGFSGKPLAGLQVLGTEDNPEIIETTLVIGSNTPREFGIQERRPESSKKMLSREFYSYKRENGYGTPPA
;
A
#
# COMPACT_ATOMS: atom_id res chain seq x y z
N MET A 1 -80.34 49.73 11.82
CA MET A 1 -79.27 49.36 12.79
C MET A 1 -78.74 48.02 12.30
N HIS A 2 -77.50 47.81 11.88
CA HIS A 2 -76.23 48.25 12.44
C HIS A 2 -75.20 48.58 11.34
N ARG A 3 -74.42 49.65 11.58
CA ARG A 3 -73.23 50.03 10.82
C ARG A 3 -72.03 49.28 11.41
N ILE A 4 -71.25 48.59 10.58
CA ILE A 4 -69.96 48.03 10.98
C ILE A 4 -68.87 49.01 10.51
N VAL A 5 -68.15 49.56 11.48
CA VAL A 5 -67.02 50.48 11.30
C VAL A 5 -65.75 49.65 11.23
N PHE A 6 -64.98 49.80 10.14
CA PHE A 6 -63.61 49.27 10.05
C PHE A 6 -62.62 50.38 10.43
N PRO A 7 -61.68 50.16 11.36
CA PRO A 7 -60.69 51.16 11.72
C PRO A 7 -59.53 51.18 10.72
N ILE A 8 -59.04 52.39 10.47
CA ILE A 8 -57.86 52.73 9.68
C ILE A 8 -56.60 52.21 10.40
N CYS A 9 -55.83 51.34 9.74
CA CYS A 9 -54.54 50.90 10.24
C CYS A 9 -53.42 51.75 9.61
N PHE A 10 -52.65 52.39 10.49
CA PHE A 10 -51.54 53.30 10.20
C PHE A 10 -50.42 52.64 9.38
N SER A 11 -50.00 53.34 8.33
CA SER A 11 -48.80 53.04 7.54
C SER A 11 -47.53 53.27 8.38
N ALA A 12 -46.72 52.23 8.58
CA ALA A 12 -45.35 52.37 9.05
C ALA A 12 -44.39 52.18 7.86
N LEU A 13 -43.81 53.28 7.36
CA LEU A 13 -42.69 53.23 6.43
C LEU A 13 -41.46 52.67 7.16
N TRP A 14 -41.05 51.46 6.78
CA TRP A 14 -39.73 50.91 7.11
C TRP A 14 -38.68 51.57 6.20
N LEU A 15 -37.74 52.31 6.79
CA LEU A 15 -36.48 52.65 6.13
C LEU A 15 -35.69 51.35 5.92
N CYS A 16 -35.58 50.89 4.69
CA CYS A 16 -34.58 49.90 4.31
C CYS A 16 -33.21 50.59 4.26
N SER A 17 -32.41 50.42 5.32
CA SER A 17 -30.97 50.62 5.28
C SER A 17 -30.38 49.60 4.30
N LEU A 18 -29.83 50.06 3.17
CA LEU A 18 -28.95 49.26 2.32
C LEU A 18 -27.69 48.96 3.13
N GLY A 19 -27.67 47.81 3.81
CA GLY A 19 -26.44 47.26 4.38
C GLY A 19 -25.53 46.83 3.25
N GLN A 20 -24.42 47.55 3.04
CA GLN A 20 -23.30 47.07 2.23
C GLN A 20 -22.84 45.74 2.85
N ALA A 21 -22.87 44.64 2.07
CA ALA A 21 -22.27 43.39 2.51
C ALA A 21 -20.77 43.64 2.73
N ALA A 22 -20.31 43.50 3.96
CA ALA A 22 -18.90 43.65 4.29
C ALA A 22 -18.11 42.52 3.63
N THR A 23 -17.20 42.86 2.72
CA THR A 23 -16.19 41.92 2.20
C THR A 23 -15.38 41.42 3.38
N THR A 24 -15.47 40.13 3.68
CA THR A 24 -14.74 39.52 4.79
C THR A 24 -13.27 39.40 4.38
N GLU A 25 -12.44 40.36 4.79
CA GLU A 25 -10.99 40.32 4.57
C GLU A 25 -10.37 39.18 5.40
N VAL A 26 -9.60 38.30 4.75
CA VAL A 26 -8.82 37.26 5.45
C VAL A 26 -7.37 37.73 5.55
N ARG A 27 -6.80 37.66 6.75
CA ARG A 27 -5.44 38.16 7.02
C ARG A 27 -4.54 37.02 7.42
N PHE A 28 -3.40 36.91 6.75
CA PHE A 28 -2.31 36.05 7.15
C PHE A 28 -1.59 36.71 8.37
N PRO A 29 -1.28 35.97 9.45
CA PRO A 29 -0.73 36.56 10.65
C PRO A 29 0.59 37.31 10.41
N GLN A 30 0.73 38.46 11.06
CA GLN A 30 1.89 39.34 10.85
C GLN A 30 3.19 38.76 11.42
N GLU A 31 3.12 37.85 12.39
CA GLU A 31 4.30 37.15 12.93
C GLU A 31 5.12 36.43 11.85
N HIS A 32 4.48 35.98 10.76
CA HIS A 32 5.14 35.34 9.63
C HIS A 32 5.79 36.31 8.63
N GLN A 33 5.67 37.63 8.83
CA GLN A 33 6.34 38.60 7.95
C GLN A 33 7.87 38.52 8.03
N ALA A 34 8.42 38.20 9.20
CA ALA A 34 9.87 38.05 9.36
C ALA A 34 10.39 36.87 8.54
N PHE A 35 9.71 35.72 8.63
CA PHE A 35 9.98 34.54 7.79
C PHE A 35 9.90 34.88 6.31
N PHE A 36 8.83 35.54 5.87
CA PHE A 36 8.61 35.89 4.46
C PHE A 36 9.68 36.83 3.92
N LYS A 37 10.06 37.84 4.70
CA LYS A 37 11.15 38.75 4.32
C LYS A 37 12.47 38.02 4.20
N LYS A 38 12.79 37.16 5.16
CA LYS A 38 14.07 36.45 5.24
C LYS A 38 14.23 35.35 4.18
N HIS A 39 13.17 34.60 3.89
CA HIS A 39 13.26 33.39 3.07
C HIS A 39 12.60 33.51 1.69
N CYS A 40 11.91 34.62 1.39
CA CYS A 40 11.26 34.82 0.10
C CYS A 40 11.74 36.08 -0.64
N LEU A 41 11.91 37.20 0.06
CA LEU A 41 12.18 38.48 -0.61
C LEU A 41 13.64 38.68 -1.05
N ASP A 42 14.58 37.84 -0.59
CA ASP A 42 15.96 37.91 -1.06
C ASP A 42 16.09 37.60 -2.57
N CYS A 43 15.18 36.75 -3.10
CA CYS A 43 15.14 36.36 -4.52
C CYS A 43 13.91 36.90 -5.27
N HIS A 44 12.78 37.06 -4.57
CA HIS A 44 11.50 37.41 -5.17
C HIS A 44 11.02 38.82 -4.79
N ASP A 45 11.93 39.81 -4.77
CA ASP A 45 11.58 41.23 -4.65
C ASP A 45 11.39 41.90 -6.02
N SER A 46 11.03 43.19 -6.03
CA SER A 46 10.85 43.95 -7.28
C SER A 46 12.14 44.12 -8.08
N ALA A 47 13.32 43.96 -7.47
CA ALA A 47 14.61 44.19 -8.09
C ALA A 47 15.17 42.93 -8.77
N THR A 48 15.04 41.78 -8.12
CA THR A 48 15.62 40.50 -8.53
C THR A 48 14.63 39.69 -9.37
N GLN A 49 13.38 39.57 -8.91
CA GLN A 49 12.29 38.86 -9.58
C GLN A 49 12.69 37.48 -10.13
N GLU A 50 13.39 36.66 -9.35
CA GLU A 50 13.79 35.32 -9.80
C GLU A 50 12.58 34.49 -10.25
N GLY A 51 12.74 33.78 -11.37
CA GLY A 51 11.64 33.05 -12.01
C GLY A 51 10.51 33.94 -12.55
N GLY A 52 10.71 35.27 -12.65
CA GLY A 52 9.68 36.23 -13.06
C GLY A 52 8.62 36.48 -11.98
N VAL A 53 8.95 36.24 -10.71
CA VAL A 53 8.03 36.37 -9.58
C VAL A 53 8.45 37.52 -8.67
N ASP A 54 7.57 38.50 -8.53
CA ASP A 54 7.64 39.55 -7.50
C ASP A 54 6.64 39.24 -6.38
N LEU A 55 7.15 39.16 -5.15
CA LEU A 55 6.38 38.95 -3.92
C LEU A 55 6.41 40.18 -2.99
N GLU A 56 7.20 41.21 -3.29
CA GLU A 56 7.31 42.41 -2.44
C GLU A 56 5.97 43.15 -2.33
N THR A 57 5.21 43.12 -3.41
CA THR A 57 3.86 43.71 -3.51
C THR A 57 2.74 42.78 -3.01
N LEU A 58 3.06 41.55 -2.56
CA LEU A 58 2.05 40.59 -2.13
C LEU A 58 1.52 40.96 -0.74
N SER A 59 0.25 41.37 -0.71
CA SER A 59 -0.45 41.73 0.54
C SER A 59 -0.68 40.51 1.43
N PHE A 60 -0.43 40.68 2.74
CA PHE A 60 -0.82 39.73 3.79
C PHE A 60 -2.34 39.77 4.08
N THR A 61 -3.08 40.67 3.43
CA THR A 61 -4.55 40.66 3.42
C THR A 61 -5.03 40.12 2.08
N ILE A 62 -5.75 39.00 2.13
CA ILE A 62 -6.34 38.32 0.98
C ILE A 62 -7.80 38.75 0.87
N ALA A 63 -8.06 39.62 -0.11
CA ALA A 63 -9.38 40.16 -0.41
C ALA A 63 -9.86 39.80 -1.83
N THR A 64 -8.97 39.32 -2.70
CA THR A 64 -9.30 38.95 -4.09
C THR A 64 -8.87 37.53 -4.43
N ILE A 65 -9.49 36.96 -5.48
CA ILE A 65 -9.12 35.65 -6.03
C ILE A 65 -7.66 35.66 -6.52
N GLU A 66 -7.22 36.72 -7.17
CA GLU A 66 -5.84 36.86 -7.66
C GLU A 66 -4.81 36.81 -6.52
N GLN A 67 -5.08 37.47 -5.40
CA GLN A 67 -4.24 37.40 -4.21
C GLN A 67 -4.22 35.99 -3.62
N ALA A 68 -5.38 35.33 -3.55
CA ALA A 68 -5.48 33.95 -3.09
C ALA A 68 -4.71 32.99 -4.00
N GLU A 69 -4.74 33.18 -5.31
CA GLU A 69 -3.96 32.37 -6.26
C GLU A 69 -2.45 32.56 -6.07
N ARG A 70 -1.98 33.78 -5.87
CA ARG A 70 -0.55 34.05 -5.58
C ARG A 70 -0.10 33.35 -4.29
N TRP A 71 -0.86 33.50 -3.20
CA TRP A 71 -0.57 32.79 -1.95
C TRP A 71 -0.67 31.27 -2.07
N GLN A 72 -1.59 30.75 -2.89
CA GLN A 72 -1.69 29.33 -3.15
C GLN A 72 -0.45 28.79 -3.86
N LYS A 73 0.12 29.54 -4.81
CA LYS A 73 1.37 29.17 -5.47
C LYS A 73 2.53 29.11 -4.48
N VAL A 74 2.65 30.11 -3.59
CA VAL A 74 3.63 30.12 -2.50
C VAL A 74 3.49 28.86 -1.62
N LEU A 75 2.27 28.54 -1.20
CA LEU A 75 1.99 27.33 -0.42
C LEU A 75 2.41 26.05 -1.16
N ASN A 76 2.18 25.98 -2.47
CA ASN A 76 2.48 24.79 -3.28
C ASN A 76 3.99 24.57 -3.45
N VAL A 77 4.76 25.61 -3.80
CA VAL A 77 6.22 25.50 -4.00
C VAL A 77 6.97 25.23 -2.69
N LEU A 78 6.45 25.71 -1.56
CA LEU A 78 7.00 25.38 -0.24
C LEU A 78 6.71 23.92 0.15
N ASN A 79 5.51 23.41 -0.17
CA ASN A 79 5.12 22.03 0.08
C ASN A 79 5.83 21.02 -0.84
N SER A 80 6.13 21.38 -2.10
CA SER A 80 6.91 20.54 -2.99
C SER A 80 8.40 20.51 -2.64
N GLY A 81 8.86 21.43 -1.78
CA GLY A 81 10.26 21.55 -1.40
C GLY A 81 11.12 22.21 -2.48
N GLU A 82 10.50 22.79 -3.51
CA GLU A 82 11.21 23.54 -4.55
C GLU A 82 11.78 24.85 -4.02
N MET A 83 11.12 25.44 -3.01
CA MET A 83 11.56 26.68 -2.37
C MET A 83 11.77 26.51 -0.85
N PRO A 84 12.80 27.17 -0.29
CA PRO A 84 13.93 27.80 -0.98
C PRO A 84 14.85 26.77 -1.69
N PRO A 85 15.61 27.13 -2.73
CA PRO A 85 16.52 26.21 -3.42
C PRO A 85 17.69 25.76 -2.53
N GLU A 86 18.31 24.61 -2.86
CA GLU A 86 19.33 23.96 -2.02
C GLU A 86 20.56 24.85 -1.73
N ASP A 87 20.86 25.79 -2.62
CA ASP A 87 21.97 26.74 -2.52
C ASP A 87 21.65 28.04 -1.74
N SER A 88 20.43 28.16 -1.20
CA SER A 88 19.98 29.30 -0.39
C SER A 88 19.79 28.93 1.09
N GLU A 89 19.62 29.95 1.94
CA GLU A 89 19.41 29.74 3.38
C GLU A 89 18.07 29.03 3.65
N GLN A 90 18.15 27.77 4.05
CA GLN A 90 16.98 26.96 4.41
C GLN A 90 16.42 27.38 5.78
N PRO A 91 15.09 27.53 5.91
CA PRO A 91 14.46 27.80 7.20
C PRO A 91 14.58 26.61 8.15
N ASP A 92 14.45 26.86 9.45
CA ASP A 92 14.34 25.78 10.44
C ASP A 92 13.09 24.93 10.19
N GLY A 93 13.18 23.62 10.48
CA GLY A 93 12.10 22.68 10.21
C GLY A 93 10.80 22.99 10.96
N SER A 94 10.87 23.47 12.21
CA SER A 94 9.66 23.87 12.94
C SER A 94 9.11 25.19 12.43
N GLU A 95 9.98 26.17 12.14
CA GLU A 95 9.57 27.47 11.60
C GLU A 95 8.87 27.33 10.24
N LYS A 96 9.40 26.48 9.35
CA LYS A 96 8.78 26.17 8.05
C LYS A 96 7.43 25.48 8.22
N ALA A 97 7.33 24.53 9.16
CA ALA A 97 6.09 23.81 9.42
C ALA A 97 5.00 24.76 9.96
N ASP A 98 5.35 25.65 10.88
CA ASP A 98 4.43 26.64 11.47
C ASP A 98 3.92 27.60 10.39
N PHE A 99 4.81 28.12 9.53
CA PHE A 99 4.42 28.97 8.40
C PHE A 99 3.48 28.25 7.43
N LEU A 100 3.78 26.99 7.09
CA LEU A 100 2.97 26.18 6.17
C LEU A 100 1.57 25.89 6.74
N ASP A 101 1.47 25.57 8.03
CA ASP A 101 0.19 25.27 8.67
C ASP A 101 -0.71 26.51 8.69
N GLU A 102 -0.17 27.65 9.14
CA GLU A 102 -0.93 28.89 9.20
C GLU A 102 -1.33 29.39 7.80
N LEU A 103 -0.44 29.27 6.82
CA LEU A 103 -0.77 29.61 5.44
C LEU A 103 -1.87 28.69 4.91
N ALA A 104 -1.84 27.39 5.19
CA ALA A 104 -2.89 26.47 4.80
C ALA A 104 -4.25 26.84 5.42
N GLN A 105 -4.29 27.16 6.73
CA GLN A 105 -5.50 27.60 7.42
C GLN A 105 -6.04 28.94 6.88
N THR A 106 -5.14 29.87 6.61
CA THR A 106 -5.46 31.17 5.97
C THR A 106 -6.07 30.95 4.58
N MET A 107 -5.51 30.04 3.78
CA MET A 107 -6.04 29.71 2.45
C MET A 107 -7.43 29.06 2.52
N VAL A 108 -7.70 28.22 3.52
CA VAL A 108 -9.05 27.67 3.76
C VAL A 108 -10.04 28.80 4.07
N SER A 109 -9.65 29.72 4.94
CA SER A 109 -10.47 30.89 5.32
C SER A 109 -10.72 31.82 4.13
N ALA A 110 -9.68 32.11 3.35
CA ALA A 110 -9.76 32.93 2.14
C ALA A 110 -10.72 32.33 1.12
N ARG A 111 -10.62 31.02 0.86
CA ARG A 111 -11.56 30.31 -0.02
C ARG A 111 -13.00 30.40 0.48
N ARG A 112 -13.22 30.26 1.79
CA ARG A 112 -14.57 30.38 2.38
C ARG A 112 -15.15 31.79 2.20
N SER A 113 -14.33 32.82 2.38
CA SER A 113 -14.76 34.21 2.20
C SER A 113 -15.02 34.55 0.73
N LEU A 114 -14.08 34.21 -0.16
CA LEU A 114 -14.15 34.49 -1.59
C LEU A 114 -15.20 33.64 -2.33
N ALA A 115 -15.67 32.56 -1.70
CA ALA A 115 -16.77 31.74 -2.21
C ALA A 115 -18.13 32.48 -2.21
N ASP A 116 -18.31 33.57 -1.46
CA ASP A 116 -19.55 34.32 -1.52
C ASP A 116 -19.65 35.13 -2.83
N SER A 117 -20.21 34.49 -3.86
CA SER A 117 -20.37 35.06 -5.19
C SER A 117 -21.48 36.12 -5.28
N GLY A 118 -22.20 36.41 -4.20
CA GLY A 118 -23.34 37.32 -4.20
C GLY A 118 -24.44 36.92 -5.21
N GLY A 119 -24.57 35.63 -5.50
CA GLY A 119 -25.54 35.10 -6.47
C GLY A 119 -25.06 35.04 -7.92
N ARG A 120 -23.77 35.32 -8.21
CA ARG A 120 -23.20 35.17 -9.56
C ARG A 120 -22.71 33.74 -9.78
N ILE A 121 -23.08 33.14 -10.92
CA ILE A 121 -22.56 31.82 -11.31
C ILE A 121 -21.06 31.96 -11.60
N THR A 122 -20.21 31.41 -10.74
CA THR A 122 -18.77 31.30 -10.97
C THR A 122 -18.49 30.11 -11.90
N MET A 123 -17.49 30.23 -12.76
CA MET A 123 -16.95 29.05 -13.42
C MET A 123 -16.43 28.10 -12.34
N ARG A 124 -16.83 26.83 -12.42
CA ARG A 124 -16.40 25.78 -11.51
C ARG A 124 -15.68 24.69 -12.28
N ARG A 125 -14.69 24.06 -11.66
CA ARG A 125 -14.12 22.81 -12.19
C ARG A 125 -15.13 21.67 -12.08
N LEU A 126 -14.92 20.61 -12.87
CA LEU A 126 -15.57 19.33 -12.57
C LEU A 126 -15.06 18.83 -11.23
N ASN A 127 -15.96 18.35 -10.37
CA ASN A 127 -15.54 17.68 -9.14
C ASN A 127 -14.90 16.31 -9.45
N ARG A 128 -14.24 15.67 -8.47
CA ARG A 128 -13.54 14.40 -8.69
C ARG A 128 -14.47 13.34 -9.30
N ARG A 129 -15.70 13.25 -8.80
CA ARG A 129 -16.73 12.31 -9.28
C ARG A 129 -17.18 12.63 -10.70
N GLU A 130 -17.48 13.89 -10.99
CA GLU A 130 -17.90 14.36 -12.32
C GLU A 130 -16.80 14.14 -13.35
N TYR A 131 -15.55 14.43 -13.01
CA TYR A 131 -14.41 14.20 -13.90
C TYR A 131 -14.22 12.71 -14.17
N GLN A 132 -14.24 11.87 -13.14
CA GLN A 132 -14.15 10.41 -13.29
C GLN A 132 -15.26 9.87 -14.20
N ASN A 133 -16.51 10.27 -13.95
CA ASN A 133 -17.66 9.85 -14.77
C ASN A 133 -17.56 10.36 -16.21
N THR A 134 -17.04 11.57 -16.43
CA THR A 134 -16.84 12.13 -17.77
C THR A 134 -15.80 11.33 -18.55
N ILE A 135 -14.66 11.02 -17.93
CA ILE A 135 -13.62 10.18 -18.54
C ILE A 135 -14.15 8.76 -18.81
N GLU A 136 -14.90 8.17 -17.89
CA GLU A 136 -15.52 6.87 -18.08
C GLU A 136 -16.54 6.88 -19.22
N GLN A 137 -17.36 7.92 -19.34
CA GLN A 137 -18.35 8.03 -20.40
C GLN A 137 -17.70 8.23 -21.79
N LEU A 138 -16.62 9.03 -21.85
CA LEU A 138 -15.95 9.33 -23.12
C LEU A 138 -15.03 8.20 -23.59
N LEU A 139 -14.30 7.57 -22.66
CA LEU A 139 -13.23 6.61 -22.99
C LEU A 139 -13.53 5.18 -22.55
N GLY A 140 -14.55 4.94 -21.73
CA GLY A 140 -14.83 3.63 -21.12
C GLY A 140 -13.84 3.22 -20.03
N LEU A 141 -13.11 4.20 -19.45
CA LEU A 141 -12.04 4.00 -18.48
C LEU A 141 -12.35 4.66 -17.14
N LYS A 142 -12.09 3.95 -16.05
CA LYS A 142 -12.09 4.56 -14.70
C LYS A 142 -10.68 4.97 -14.35
N VAL A 143 -10.51 6.27 -14.10
CA VAL A 143 -9.25 6.84 -13.63
C VAL A 143 -9.28 7.07 -12.12
N ASP A 144 -8.13 6.96 -11.46
CA ASP A 144 -7.98 7.39 -10.07
C ASP A 144 -7.91 8.92 -10.01
N VAL A 145 -8.89 9.52 -9.35
CA VAL A 145 -9.04 10.97 -9.20
C VAL A 145 -8.57 11.47 -7.83
N SER A 146 -7.94 10.61 -7.02
CA SER A 146 -7.45 10.95 -5.68
C SER A 146 -6.42 12.08 -5.68
N SER A 147 -5.66 12.21 -6.77
CA SER A 147 -4.67 13.26 -6.99
C SER A 147 -5.26 14.64 -7.29
N LEU A 148 -6.50 14.70 -7.78
CA LEU A 148 -7.19 15.98 -8.05
C LEU A 148 -7.53 16.66 -6.72
N PRO A 149 -7.80 17.98 -6.69
CA PRO A 149 -8.18 18.68 -5.46
C PRO A 149 -9.42 18.09 -4.80
N ALA A 150 -9.46 18.08 -3.47
CA ALA A 150 -10.67 17.72 -2.75
C ALA A 150 -11.82 18.67 -3.10
N ASP A 151 -13.03 18.13 -3.17
CA ASP A 151 -14.24 18.87 -3.53
C ASP A 151 -14.91 19.54 -2.31
N GLY A 152 -14.26 19.49 -1.15
CA GLY A 152 -14.75 20.02 0.11
C GLY A 152 -14.68 21.54 0.19
N GLY A 153 -15.72 22.16 0.75
CA GLY A 153 -15.88 23.58 0.95
C GLY A 153 -16.96 23.90 1.98
N SER A 154 -17.40 25.16 2.06
CA SER A 154 -18.31 25.67 3.10
C SER A 154 -19.79 25.22 2.98
N GLY A 155 -20.07 24.15 2.24
CA GLY A 155 -21.43 23.66 1.98
C GLY A 155 -21.59 22.14 2.11
N THR A 156 -22.84 21.68 2.07
CA THR A 156 -23.21 20.26 2.29
C THR A 156 -23.01 19.37 1.05
N PHE A 157 -22.85 19.96 -0.14
CA PHE A 157 -22.74 19.25 -1.41
C PHE A 157 -21.38 19.47 -2.08
N ASP A 158 -20.91 18.45 -2.78
CA ASP A 158 -19.68 18.46 -3.58
C ASP A 158 -19.84 19.16 -4.93
N THR A 159 -20.97 19.84 -5.18
CA THR A 159 -21.28 20.61 -6.41
C THR A 159 -21.36 22.12 -6.16
N VAL A 160 -20.97 22.57 -4.97
CA VAL A 160 -20.98 24.00 -4.60
C VAL A 160 -19.87 24.72 -5.39
N GLY A 161 -20.25 25.31 -6.52
CA GLY A 161 -19.32 25.92 -7.48
C GLY A 161 -18.47 27.05 -6.91
N SER A 162 -18.96 27.73 -5.88
CA SER A 162 -18.20 28.76 -5.16
C SER A 162 -17.02 28.21 -4.36
N SER A 163 -17.01 26.92 -4.03
CA SER A 163 -15.88 26.26 -3.34
C SER A 163 -14.96 25.52 -4.32
N GLN A 164 -15.27 25.54 -5.62
CA GLN A 164 -14.58 24.79 -6.67
C GLN A 164 -13.70 25.69 -7.53
N PHE A 165 -12.83 26.46 -6.87
CA PHE A 165 -11.79 27.24 -7.53
C PHE A 165 -10.85 26.32 -8.32
N ILE A 166 -10.28 26.86 -9.41
CA ILE A 166 -9.31 26.19 -10.25
C ILE A 166 -8.03 27.02 -10.29
N SER A 167 -6.89 26.45 -9.86
CA SER A 167 -5.57 27.07 -10.03
C SER A 167 -4.81 26.47 -11.22
N SER A 168 -3.73 27.11 -11.65
CA SER A 168 -2.86 26.61 -12.73
C SER A 168 -2.40 25.17 -12.49
N ASP A 169 -1.89 24.86 -11.30
CA ASP A 169 -1.42 23.50 -10.96
C ASP A 169 -2.54 22.47 -11.02
N GLN A 170 -3.77 22.87 -10.69
CA GLN A 170 -4.93 22.00 -10.79
C GLN A 170 -5.24 21.72 -12.25
N ILE A 171 -5.18 22.71 -13.14
CA ILE A 171 -5.33 22.47 -14.59
C ILE A 171 -4.31 21.44 -15.08
N GLU A 172 -3.06 21.53 -14.62
CA GLU A 172 -2.02 20.56 -14.98
C GLU A 172 -2.32 19.15 -14.47
N GLN A 173 -2.84 19.00 -13.25
CA GLN A 173 -3.27 17.71 -12.71
C GLN A 173 -4.40 17.08 -13.54
N TYR A 174 -5.41 17.87 -13.92
CA TYR A 174 -6.51 17.42 -14.78
C TYR A 174 -5.99 17.02 -16.16
N LEU A 175 -5.07 17.81 -16.74
CA LEU A 175 -4.47 17.51 -18.05
C LEU A 175 -3.63 16.24 -18.00
N LYS A 176 -2.81 16.06 -16.95
CA LYS A 176 -1.99 14.86 -16.75
C LYS A 176 -2.86 13.60 -16.64
N LEU A 177 -3.94 13.67 -15.87
CA LEU A 177 -4.87 12.56 -15.71
C LEU A 177 -5.59 12.24 -17.04
N GLY A 178 -6.03 13.28 -17.77
CA GLY A 178 -6.64 13.13 -19.09
C GLY A 178 -5.71 12.51 -20.12
N ARG A 179 -4.43 12.92 -20.16
CA ARG A 179 -3.42 12.30 -21.02
C ARG A 179 -3.21 10.82 -20.68
N SER A 180 -3.08 10.50 -19.40
CA SER A 180 -2.93 9.11 -18.95
C SER A 180 -4.12 8.25 -19.35
N ALA A 181 -5.33 8.80 -19.28
CA ALA A 181 -6.55 8.13 -19.72
C ALA A 181 -6.57 7.90 -21.24
N LEU A 182 -6.14 8.89 -22.04
CA LEU A 182 -6.04 8.76 -23.49
C LEU A 182 -5.01 7.71 -23.90
N ASP A 183 -3.84 7.68 -23.26
CA ASP A 183 -2.79 6.70 -23.51
C ASP A 183 -3.33 5.27 -23.29
N GLU A 184 -3.99 5.04 -22.15
CA GLU A 184 -4.62 3.73 -21.88
C GLU A 184 -5.73 3.41 -22.89
N ALA A 185 -6.53 4.40 -23.30
CA ALA A 185 -7.60 4.20 -24.29
C ALA A 185 -7.02 3.75 -25.64
N PHE A 186 -5.91 4.37 -26.07
CA PHE A 186 -5.22 3.97 -27.29
C PHE A 186 -4.63 2.56 -27.19
N GLU A 187 -4.03 2.19 -26.06
CA GLU A 187 -3.51 0.83 -25.85
C GLU A 187 -4.62 -0.23 -25.90
N ARG A 188 -5.77 0.03 -25.27
CA ARG A 188 -6.93 -0.88 -25.34
C ARG A 188 -7.49 -0.98 -26.75
N GLN A 189 -7.53 0.13 -27.48
CA GLN A 189 -8.01 0.12 -28.86
C GLN A 189 -7.04 -0.63 -29.79
N ALA A 190 -5.73 -0.47 -29.61
CA ALA A 190 -4.70 -1.17 -30.39
C ALA A 190 -4.75 -2.70 -30.20
N THR A 191 -5.22 -3.15 -29.03
CA THR A 191 -5.26 -4.57 -28.66
C THR A 191 -6.65 -5.18 -28.81
N ARG A 192 -7.66 -4.40 -29.19
CA ARG A 192 -9.06 -4.82 -29.33
C ARG A 192 -9.29 -5.98 -30.30
N GLN A 193 -8.44 -6.10 -31.33
CA GLN A 193 -8.52 -7.17 -32.33
C GLN A 193 -7.70 -8.41 -31.95
N GLN A 194 -6.94 -8.37 -30.85
CA GLN A 194 -6.20 -9.55 -30.42
C GLN A 194 -7.18 -10.66 -30.02
N PRO A 195 -6.93 -11.91 -30.45
CA PRO A 195 -7.78 -13.02 -30.06
C PRO A 195 -7.70 -13.24 -28.55
N ALA A 196 -8.83 -13.57 -27.93
CA ALA A 196 -8.86 -13.91 -26.52
C ALA A 196 -7.99 -15.13 -26.24
N LYS A 197 -7.03 -14.98 -25.33
CA LYS A 197 -6.16 -16.07 -24.88
C LYS A 197 -6.63 -16.57 -23.51
N THR A 198 -6.49 -17.87 -23.31
CA THR A 198 -6.70 -18.50 -22.00
C THR A 198 -5.36 -18.95 -21.46
N PHE A 199 -4.97 -18.39 -20.33
CA PHE A 199 -3.85 -18.90 -19.54
C PHE A 199 -4.39 -19.75 -18.40
N ARG A 200 -3.80 -20.91 -18.18
CA ARG A 200 -4.26 -21.88 -17.18
C ARG A 200 -3.08 -22.32 -16.32
N VAL A 201 -3.28 -22.30 -15.01
CA VAL A 201 -2.34 -22.81 -14.02
C VAL A 201 -3.01 -23.98 -13.32
N GLU A 202 -2.37 -25.15 -13.39
CA GLU A 202 -2.74 -26.32 -12.61
C GLU A 202 -1.74 -26.44 -11.45
N PRO A 203 -2.13 -26.12 -10.20
CA PRO A 203 -1.22 -26.08 -9.07
C PRO A 203 -0.53 -27.42 -8.76
N GLU A 204 -1.19 -28.54 -9.05
CA GLU A 204 -0.62 -29.89 -8.96
C GLU A 204 0.59 -30.08 -9.88
N ASN A 205 0.61 -29.40 -11.03
CA ASN A 205 1.67 -29.46 -12.03
C ASN A 205 2.71 -28.34 -11.87
N THR A 206 2.50 -27.41 -10.93
CA THR A 206 3.36 -26.24 -10.72
C THR A 206 3.80 -26.14 -9.26
N VAL A 207 2.90 -25.76 -8.37
CA VAL A 207 3.17 -25.58 -6.94
C VAL A 207 3.56 -26.90 -6.28
N ASN A 208 2.85 -28.00 -6.52
CA ASN A 208 3.16 -29.29 -5.89
C ASN A 208 4.50 -29.85 -6.39
N VAL A 209 4.83 -29.66 -7.67
CA VAL A 209 6.14 -30.01 -8.23
C VAL A 209 7.26 -29.23 -7.52
N LEU A 210 7.08 -27.91 -7.33
CA LEU A 210 8.04 -27.09 -6.59
C LEU A 210 8.14 -27.50 -5.12
N SER A 211 7.03 -27.86 -4.47
CA SER A 211 7.02 -28.38 -3.10
C SER A 211 7.79 -29.70 -3.00
N ARG A 212 7.57 -30.65 -3.90
CA ARG A 212 8.31 -31.93 -3.95
C ARG A 212 9.81 -31.70 -4.11
N LYS A 213 10.19 -30.81 -5.02
CA LYS A 213 11.60 -30.42 -5.22
C LYS A 213 12.21 -29.84 -3.93
N LYS A 214 11.54 -28.88 -3.29
CA LYS A 214 12.01 -28.26 -2.04
C LYS A 214 12.14 -29.27 -0.90
N ILE A 215 11.22 -30.22 -0.78
CA ILE A 215 11.29 -31.29 0.22
C ILE A 215 12.54 -32.16 -0.02
N ALA A 216 12.77 -32.59 -1.27
CA ALA A 216 13.94 -33.39 -1.61
C ALA A 216 15.26 -32.65 -1.33
N GLU A 217 15.35 -31.36 -1.69
CA GLU A 217 16.50 -30.51 -1.38
C GLU A 217 16.71 -30.35 0.14
N GLN A 218 15.62 -30.18 0.89
CA GLN A 218 15.67 -30.10 2.36
C GLN A 218 16.15 -31.41 2.99
N GLU A 219 15.69 -32.56 2.48
CA GLU A 219 16.11 -33.87 2.97
C GLU A 219 17.61 -34.09 2.76
N GLU A 220 18.10 -33.85 1.53
CA GLU A 220 19.54 -33.95 1.23
C GLU A 220 20.38 -33.02 2.11
N MET A 221 19.94 -31.75 2.25
CA MET A 221 20.60 -30.79 3.14
C MET A 221 20.57 -31.24 4.60
N TYR A 222 19.49 -31.85 5.06
CA TYR A 222 19.36 -32.34 6.43
C TYR A 222 20.29 -33.52 6.70
N GLN A 223 20.45 -34.45 5.76
CA GLN A 223 21.41 -35.54 5.88
C GLN A 223 22.85 -35.01 6.00
N ARG A 224 23.23 -34.01 5.19
CA ARG A 224 24.55 -33.35 5.34
C ARG A 224 24.69 -32.64 6.68
N TYR A 225 23.62 -32.00 7.16
CA TYR A 225 23.60 -31.35 8.47
C TYR A 225 23.81 -32.36 9.61
N LEU A 226 23.16 -33.53 9.57
CA LEU A 226 23.31 -34.56 10.60
C LEU A 226 24.75 -35.08 10.68
N LEU A 227 25.41 -35.30 9.53
CA LEU A 227 26.82 -35.70 9.50
C LEU A 227 27.73 -34.63 10.11
N TRP A 228 27.53 -33.37 9.72
CA TRP A 228 28.31 -32.26 10.27
C TRP A 228 28.06 -32.09 11.79
N LYS A 229 26.80 -32.15 12.20
CA LYS A 229 26.36 -32.02 13.59
C LYS A 229 27.01 -33.09 14.47
N ALA A 230 27.03 -34.34 14.03
CA ALA A 230 27.63 -35.43 14.79
C ALA A 230 29.12 -35.19 15.08
N GLU A 231 29.87 -34.68 14.09
CA GLU A 231 31.28 -34.36 14.27
C GLU A 231 31.52 -33.11 15.15
N VAL A 232 30.64 -32.11 15.06
CA VAL A 232 30.67 -30.95 15.98
C VAL A 232 30.35 -31.39 17.41
N ASP A 233 29.35 -32.25 17.61
CA ASP A 233 28.98 -32.76 18.92
C ASP A 233 30.13 -33.58 19.53
N LYS A 234 30.86 -34.38 18.74
CA LYS A 234 32.09 -35.06 19.18
C LYS A 234 33.17 -34.05 19.63
N ALA A 235 33.41 -33.00 18.85
CA ALA A 235 34.37 -31.97 19.20
C ALA A 235 33.97 -31.22 20.50
N ALA A 236 32.68 -30.98 20.71
CA ALA A 236 32.17 -30.35 21.92
C ALA A 236 32.43 -31.17 23.19
N LEU A 237 32.64 -32.48 23.09
CA LEU A 237 32.97 -33.36 24.22
C LEU A 237 34.47 -33.39 24.57
N LEU A 238 35.33 -32.70 23.80
CA LEU A 238 36.76 -32.66 24.08
C LEU A 238 37.05 -31.78 25.31
N PRO A 239 37.93 -32.22 26.25
CA PRO A 239 38.26 -31.45 27.45
C PRO A 239 38.78 -30.03 27.15
N GLU A 240 39.48 -29.86 26.02
CA GLU A 240 40.03 -28.58 25.58
C GLU A 240 38.96 -27.52 25.25
N ASN A 241 37.72 -27.93 25.03
CA ASN A 241 36.60 -27.06 24.70
C ASN A 241 35.71 -26.72 25.92
N GLU A 242 35.93 -27.34 27.09
CA GLU A 242 35.08 -27.16 28.27
C GLU A 242 34.98 -25.68 28.71
N GLN A 243 36.13 -24.99 28.79
CA GLN A 243 36.16 -23.58 29.20
C GLN A 243 35.41 -22.68 28.21
N LEU A 244 35.57 -22.93 26.90
CA LEU A 244 34.86 -22.20 25.87
C LEU A 244 33.35 -22.45 25.94
N LEU A 245 32.92 -23.69 26.13
CA LEU A 245 31.51 -24.04 26.26
C LEU A 245 30.90 -23.40 27.51
N ALA A 246 31.63 -23.33 28.63
CA ALA A 246 31.20 -22.59 29.81
C ALA A 246 31.01 -21.09 29.52
N GLN A 247 31.95 -20.46 28.81
CA GLN A 247 31.82 -19.07 28.37
C GLN A 247 30.61 -18.85 27.45
N LEU A 248 30.33 -19.79 26.54
CA LEU A 248 29.16 -19.72 25.66
C LEU A 248 27.85 -19.86 26.45
N ARG A 249 27.78 -20.78 27.43
CA ARG A 249 26.63 -20.93 28.34
C ARG A 249 26.34 -19.64 29.09
N GLU A 250 27.38 -19.03 29.67
CA GLU A 250 27.27 -17.75 30.38
C GLU A 250 26.83 -16.62 29.43
N LYS A 251 27.53 -16.46 28.30
CA LYS A 251 27.26 -15.40 27.31
C LYS A 251 25.83 -15.41 26.79
N TYR A 252 25.25 -16.60 26.59
CA TYR A 252 23.90 -16.75 26.04
C TYR A 252 22.85 -17.09 27.08
N ASN A 253 23.21 -17.15 28.37
CA ASN A 253 22.35 -17.54 29.48
C ASN A 253 21.62 -18.87 29.21
N LEU A 254 22.39 -19.93 28.93
CA LEU A 254 21.91 -21.26 28.62
C LEU A 254 22.55 -22.30 29.55
N ASP A 255 21.73 -23.16 30.15
CA ASP A 255 22.21 -24.27 30.99
C ASP A 255 22.82 -25.40 30.15
N ASP A 256 22.22 -25.65 28.98
CA ASP A 256 22.65 -26.69 28.04
C ASP A 256 22.85 -26.14 26.62
N LEU A 257 23.94 -26.55 25.99
CA LEU A 257 24.28 -26.24 24.62
C LEU A 257 23.95 -27.39 23.66
N THR A 258 23.56 -28.55 24.18
CA THR A 258 23.14 -29.71 23.36
C THR A 258 21.99 -29.30 22.46
N ASN A 259 22.14 -29.54 21.15
CA ASN A 259 21.18 -29.13 20.13
C ASN A 259 20.89 -27.61 20.07
N SER A 260 21.62 -26.78 20.80
CA SER A 260 21.45 -25.32 20.80
C SER A 260 22.01 -24.73 19.52
N ILE A 261 21.27 -23.79 18.92
CA ILE A 261 21.78 -23.01 17.79
C ILE A 261 23.12 -22.35 18.13
N ARG A 262 23.31 -21.92 19.38
CA ARG A 262 24.49 -21.17 19.81
C ARG A 262 25.77 -21.99 19.76
N LEU A 263 25.68 -23.31 19.98
CA LEU A 263 26.82 -24.21 19.78
C LEU A 263 27.26 -24.19 18.31
N TYR A 264 26.31 -24.42 17.41
CA TYR A 264 26.56 -24.58 15.97
C TYR A 264 26.89 -23.27 15.23
N GLN A 265 26.53 -22.11 15.80
CA GLN A 265 26.96 -20.81 15.28
C GLN A 265 28.40 -20.46 15.66
N ASN A 266 28.96 -21.09 16.69
CA ASN A 266 30.29 -20.80 17.22
C ASN A 266 31.30 -21.94 16.99
N THR A 267 31.05 -22.82 16.01
CA THR A 267 31.94 -23.97 15.75
C THR A 267 33.35 -23.58 15.36
N GLY A 268 33.56 -22.40 14.78
CA GLY A 268 34.90 -21.89 14.48
C GLY A 268 35.77 -21.61 15.70
N LEU A 269 35.17 -21.56 16.90
CA LEU A 269 35.90 -21.41 18.16
C LEU A 269 36.27 -22.77 18.78
N LEU A 270 35.57 -23.84 18.42
CA LEU A 270 35.77 -25.19 18.98
C LEU A 270 36.99 -25.85 18.35
N LYS A 271 37.95 -26.26 19.19
CA LYS A 271 39.09 -27.06 18.74
C LYS A 271 38.60 -28.44 18.28
N GLY A 272 39.10 -28.88 17.12
CA GLY A 272 38.74 -30.17 16.53
C GLY A 272 37.36 -30.21 15.86
N ALA A 273 36.58 -29.14 15.89
CA ALA A 273 35.31 -29.09 15.16
C ALA A 273 35.58 -29.00 13.64
N PRO A 274 34.82 -29.72 12.80
CA PRO A 274 35.03 -29.66 11.38
C PRO A 274 34.46 -28.38 10.77
N ASP A 275 35.12 -27.91 9.72
CA ASP A 275 34.59 -26.84 8.89
C ASP A 275 33.32 -27.30 8.15
N ALA A 276 32.25 -26.52 8.26
CA ALA A 276 30.97 -26.77 7.62
C ALA A 276 31.06 -26.77 6.08
N THR A 277 32.07 -26.11 5.51
CA THR A 277 32.35 -26.13 4.06
C THR A 277 32.64 -27.53 3.53
N LYS A 278 33.23 -28.40 4.36
CA LYS A 278 33.48 -29.82 4.02
C LYS A 278 32.18 -30.64 3.88
N PHE A 279 31.07 -30.12 4.39
CA PHE A 279 29.74 -30.73 4.32
C PHE A 279 28.82 -29.97 3.35
N GLY A 280 29.38 -29.09 2.51
CA GLY A 280 28.62 -28.36 1.50
C GLY A 280 27.82 -27.16 2.02
N PHE A 281 28.15 -26.64 3.21
CA PHE A 281 27.57 -25.41 3.75
C PHE A 281 28.54 -24.24 3.61
N ARG A 282 28.02 -23.02 3.53
CA ARG A 282 28.88 -21.82 3.50
C ARG A 282 29.65 -21.63 4.81
N ASP A 283 28.99 -21.90 5.93
CA ASP A 283 29.48 -21.69 7.28
C ASP A 283 28.58 -22.47 8.27
N GLY A 284 28.98 -22.54 9.55
CA GLY A 284 28.21 -23.21 10.61
C GLY A 284 26.83 -22.57 10.85
N ASN A 285 26.69 -21.25 10.62
CA ASN A 285 25.40 -20.57 10.72
C ASN A 285 24.42 -21.08 9.65
N LYS A 286 24.88 -21.25 8.41
CA LYS A 286 24.09 -21.75 7.29
C LYS A 286 23.73 -23.22 7.48
N ALA A 287 24.65 -24.03 8.01
CA ALA A 287 24.37 -25.41 8.41
C ALA A 287 23.26 -25.46 9.47
N SER A 288 23.39 -24.69 10.55
CA SER A 288 22.37 -24.62 11.62
C SER A 288 21.00 -24.15 11.12
N PHE A 289 20.99 -23.10 10.29
CA PHE A 289 19.77 -22.54 9.74
C PHE A 289 19.12 -23.49 8.73
N SER A 290 19.87 -24.36 8.06
CA SER A 290 19.32 -25.39 7.17
C SER A 290 18.36 -26.33 7.91
N TYR A 291 18.64 -26.63 9.17
CA TYR A 291 17.78 -27.41 10.04
C TYR A 291 16.68 -26.55 10.68
N GLN A 292 17.02 -25.60 11.55
CA GLN A 292 16.05 -24.87 12.39
C GLN A 292 15.21 -23.84 11.61
N GLY A 293 15.78 -23.28 10.55
CA GLY A 293 15.12 -22.33 9.66
C GLY A 293 14.42 -22.98 8.46
N GLY A 294 14.88 -24.17 8.08
CA GLY A 294 14.42 -24.92 6.91
C GLY A 294 13.68 -26.20 7.30
N TYR A 295 14.45 -27.27 7.48
CA TYR A 295 13.96 -28.65 7.62
C TYR A 295 12.95 -28.80 8.76
N ASP A 296 13.34 -28.55 10.02
CA ASP A 296 12.45 -28.71 11.17
C ASP A 296 11.20 -27.84 10.99
N ARG A 297 11.35 -26.58 10.55
CA ARG A 297 10.23 -25.65 10.45
C ARG A 297 9.19 -26.05 9.41
N THR A 298 9.60 -26.53 8.24
CA THR A 298 8.73 -26.56 7.05
C THR A 298 8.63 -27.92 6.37
N GLN A 299 9.53 -28.86 6.63
CA GLN A 299 9.56 -30.12 5.89
C GLN A 299 8.30 -30.96 6.16
N ALA A 300 7.98 -31.22 7.43
CA ALA A 300 6.80 -31.99 7.80
C ALA A 300 5.52 -31.33 7.30
N TYR A 301 5.46 -30.00 7.40
CA TYR A 301 4.35 -29.19 6.89
C TYR A 301 4.12 -29.37 5.39
N MET A 302 5.17 -29.20 4.58
CA MET A 302 5.07 -29.35 3.12
C MET A 302 4.77 -30.79 2.71
N LYS A 303 5.37 -31.76 3.40
CA LYS A 303 5.16 -33.19 3.13
C LYS A 303 3.71 -33.58 3.41
N GLN A 304 3.18 -33.25 4.59
CA GLN A 304 1.79 -33.55 4.95
C GLN A 304 0.81 -32.95 3.93
N TYR A 305 1.05 -31.72 3.49
CA TYR A 305 0.18 -31.04 2.52
C TYR A 305 0.13 -31.69 1.14
N LEU A 306 1.14 -32.49 0.77
CA LEU A 306 1.16 -33.26 -0.47
C LEU A 306 0.55 -34.66 -0.32
N GLU A 307 0.36 -35.11 0.91
CA GLU A 307 -0.20 -36.41 1.26
C GLU A 307 -1.70 -36.33 1.57
N PHE A 308 -2.25 -35.14 1.79
CA PHE A 308 -3.70 -34.95 1.86
C PHE A 308 -4.40 -35.38 0.56
N PRO A 309 -5.68 -35.82 0.64
CA PRO A 309 -6.48 -36.18 -0.53
C PRO A 309 -6.44 -35.10 -1.62
N ASN A 310 -6.74 -35.45 -2.86
CA ASN A 310 -6.91 -34.47 -3.95
C ASN A 310 -5.64 -33.68 -4.37
N SER A 311 -4.48 -33.90 -3.73
CA SER A 311 -3.20 -33.26 -4.09
C SER A 311 -2.66 -33.64 -5.47
N ASP A 312 -3.27 -34.62 -6.13
CA ASP A 312 -3.03 -35.04 -7.52
C ASP A 312 -3.87 -34.24 -8.54
N ARG A 313 -4.96 -33.61 -8.11
CA ARG A 313 -5.92 -32.84 -8.93
C ARG A 313 -6.08 -31.38 -8.47
N GLY A 314 -5.15 -30.91 -7.64
CA GLY A 314 -5.13 -29.56 -7.08
C GLY A 314 -4.00 -29.33 -6.07
N THR A 315 -4.05 -28.21 -5.33
CA THR A 315 -3.17 -27.93 -4.19
C THR A 315 -3.96 -27.36 -3.02
N TYR A 316 -3.49 -27.62 -1.81
CA TYR A 316 -3.91 -26.90 -0.61
C TYR A 316 -3.14 -25.59 -0.44
N LEU A 317 -3.89 -24.51 -0.21
CA LEU A 317 -3.35 -23.21 0.18
C LEU A 317 -2.83 -23.26 1.62
N LYS A 318 -1.75 -22.52 1.90
CA LYS A 318 -1.05 -22.54 3.18
C LYS A 318 -1.09 -21.16 3.80
N LEU A 319 -1.56 -21.07 5.04
CA LEU A 319 -1.64 -19.79 5.75
C LEU A 319 -0.27 -19.30 6.27
N ALA A 320 0.61 -20.23 6.64
CA ALA A 320 1.93 -19.94 7.21
C ALA A 320 3.04 -20.80 6.60
N TRP A 321 4.21 -20.20 6.40
CA TRP A 321 5.44 -20.84 5.88
C TRP A 321 5.30 -21.51 4.51
N ALA A 322 6.41 -22.01 3.94
CA ALA A 322 6.45 -22.64 2.63
C ALA A 322 5.87 -21.77 1.49
N ILE A 323 5.25 -22.39 0.47
CA ILE A 323 4.59 -21.72 -0.65
C ILE A 323 3.13 -21.45 -0.24
N GLN A 324 2.79 -20.17 -0.05
CA GLN A 324 1.49 -19.73 0.51
C GLN A 324 0.55 -19.14 -0.55
N ARG A 325 1.06 -18.93 -1.77
CA ARG A 325 0.37 -18.22 -2.83
C ARG A 325 0.65 -18.92 -4.16
N ILE A 326 -0.40 -19.05 -4.97
CA ILE A 326 -0.33 -19.53 -6.35
C ILE A 326 -0.22 -18.31 -7.25
N ASP A 327 0.83 -18.25 -8.06
CA ASP A 327 1.05 -17.14 -8.98
C ASP A 327 0.58 -17.51 -10.39
N VAL A 328 -0.28 -16.67 -10.94
CA VAL A 328 -0.71 -16.66 -12.33
C VAL A 328 0.14 -15.62 -13.06
N VAL A 329 1.06 -16.10 -13.90
CA VAL A 329 2.06 -15.28 -14.61
C VAL A 329 1.98 -15.56 -16.12
N PRO A 330 0.98 -15.02 -16.83
CA PRO A 330 0.92 -15.08 -18.29
C PRO A 330 2.07 -14.28 -18.93
N ASP A 331 2.34 -14.50 -20.23
CA ASP A 331 3.22 -13.61 -20.98
C ASP A 331 2.60 -12.19 -20.99
N PRO A 332 3.32 -11.14 -20.57
CA PRO A 332 2.80 -9.78 -20.57
C PRO A 332 2.27 -9.31 -21.93
N LYS A 333 2.79 -9.83 -23.05
CA LYS A 333 2.32 -9.53 -24.41
C LYS A 333 0.93 -10.07 -24.70
N ASP A 334 0.56 -11.15 -24.00
CA ASP A 334 -0.72 -11.83 -24.11
C ASP A 334 -1.76 -11.32 -23.12
N LEU A 335 -1.38 -10.31 -22.34
CA LEU A 335 -2.22 -9.68 -21.32
C LEU A 335 -2.22 -8.15 -21.46
N PRO A 336 -2.68 -7.61 -22.63
CA PRO A 336 -2.79 -6.18 -22.84
C PRO A 336 -3.77 -5.52 -21.85
N PRO A 337 -3.79 -4.18 -21.73
CA PRO A 337 -4.80 -3.52 -20.91
C PRO A 337 -6.23 -3.90 -21.33
N GLY A 338 -7.09 -4.17 -20.35
CA GLY A 338 -8.44 -4.67 -20.60
C GLY A 338 -9.14 -5.23 -19.37
N LYS A 339 -10.33 -5.79 -19.62
CA LYS A 339 -11.13 -6.50 -18.61
C LYS A 339 -11.00 -8.00 -18.85
N TYR A 340 -10.58 -8.73 -17.82
CA TYR A 340 -10.32 -10.16 -17.89
C TYR A 340 -11.20 -10.91 -16.91
N LYS A 341 -11.65 -12.09 -17.32
CA LYS A 341 -12.33 -13.03 -16.42
C LYS A 341 -11.30 -13.95 -15.80
N LEU A 342 -11.17 -13.91 -14.48
CA LEU A 342 -10.43 -14.90 -13.71
C LEU A 342 -11.43 -15.95 -13.20
N ARG A 343 -11.12 -17.22 -13.44
CA ARG A 343 -11.90 -18.37 -12.97
C ARG A 343 -11.02 -19.23 -12.09
N ILE A 344 -11.50 -19.52 -10.88
CA ILE A 344 -10.77 -20.30 -9.88
C ILE A 344 -11.67 -21.48 -9.51
N ARG A 345 -11.15 -22.69 -9.67
CA ARG A 345 -11.81 -23.90 -9.14
C ARG A 345 -11.30 -24.12 -7.73
N ALA A 346 -12.16 -23.99 -6.73
CA ALA A 346 -11.79 -24.06 -5.32
C ALA A 346 -12.85 -24.81 -4.50
N GLY A 347 -12.40 -25.42 -3.41
CA GLY A 347 -13.25 -26.08 -2.43
C GLY A 347 -12.64 -25.97 -1.04
N VAL A 348 -13.49 -26.06 -0.02
CA VAL A 348 -13.10 -26.05 1.39
C VAL A 348 -12.90 -27.48 1.89
N VAL A 349 -12.06 -27.63 2.91
CA VAL A 349 -11.86 -28.90 3.61
C VAL A 349 -13.02 -29.15 4.55
N GLU A 350 -13.55 -30.37 4.57
CA GLU A 350 -14.66 -30.72 5.45
C GLU A 350 -14.27 -30.55 6.92
N GLY A 351 -15.12 -29.87 7.70
CA GLY A 351 -14.89 -29.63 9.14
C GLY A 351 -13.88 -28.53 9.46
N SER A 352 -13.34 -27.82 8.47
CA SER A 352 -12.46 -26.67 8.71
C SER A 352 -13.24 -25.42 9.16
N ASP A 353 -12.54 -24.47 9.77
CA ASP A 353 -13.15 -23.23 10.27
C ASP A 353 -13.73 -22.37 9.13
N PRO A 354 -15.05 -22.09 9.12
CA PRO A 354 -15.69 -21.26 8.09
C PRO A 354 -15.12 -19.85 7.97
N SER A 355 -14.47 -19.32 9.01
CA SER A 355 -13.80 -18.01 8.95
C SER A 355 -12.65 -17.97 7.94
N ARG A 356 -12.12 -19.14 7.58
CA ARG A 356 -10.99 -19.36 6.65
C ARG A 356 -11.42 -19.74 5.23
N HIS A 357 -12.73 -19.87 4.96
CA HIS A 357 -13.29 -20.23 3.64
C HIS A 357 -13.29 -19.06 2.65
N PHE A 358 -12.16 -18.36 2.56
CA PHE A 358 -12.00 -17.18 1.75
C PHE A 358 -10.64 -17.18 1.07
N ILE A 359 -10.62 -16.81 -0.20
CA ILE A 359 -9.40 -16.58 -0.96
C ILE A 359 -9.29 -15.10 -1.30
N GLU A 360 -8.05 -14.63 -1.44
CA GLU A 360 -7.75 -13.28 -1.91
C GLU A 360 -6.96 -13.33 -3.21
N ILE A 361 -7.23 -12.34 -4.05
CA ILE A 361 -6.50 -12.10 -5.29
C ILE A 361 -5.79 -10.76 -5.15
N GLY A 362 -4.52 -10.70 -5.54
CA GLY A 362 -3.75 -9.47 -5.47
C GLY A 362 -2.49 -9.52 -6.30
N HIS A 363 -1.80 -8.38 -6.41
CA HIS A 363 -0.50 -8.34 -7.09
C HIS A 363 0.58 -8.94 -6.20
N PRO A 364 1.33 -9.97 -6.67
CA PRO A 364 2.42 -10.57 -5.93
C PRO A 364 3.42 -9.57 -5.40
N GLN A 365 3.74 -9.62 -4.10
CA GLN A 365 4.97 -8.97 -3.62
C GLN A 365 6.19 -9.77 -4.07
N ARG A 366 7.22 -9.06 -4.54
CA ARG A 366 8.48 -9.63 -5.04
C ARG A 366 9.71 -9.19 -4.24
N VAL A 367 9.53 -8.37 -3.19
CA VAL A 367 10.61 -7.67 -2.47
C VAL A 367 11.62 -8.63 -1.85
N ASN A 368 11.17 -9.76 -1.31
CA ASN A 368 12.02 -10.70 -0.58
C ASN A 368 12.04 -12.12 -1.17
N GLY A 369 11.49 -12.30 -2.37
CA GLY A 369 11.39 -13.61 -3.04
C GLY A 369 10.48 -14.64 -2.35
N VAL A 370 9.75 -14.27 -1.30
CA VAL A 370 8.83 -15.17 -0.59
C VAL A 370 7.50 -15.24 -1.35
N LEU A 371 7.03 -16.45 -1.65
CA LEU A 371 5.73 -16.72 -2.28
C LEU A 371 4.58 -16.58 -1.26
N ALA A 372 4.42 -15.37 -0.73
CA ALA A 372 3.46 -15.00 0.30
C ALA A 372 3.14 -13.49 0.24
N GLY A 373 1.86 -13.13 0.42
CA GLY A 373 1.40 -11.75 0.55
C GLY A 373 1.33 -10.97 -0.77
N PHE A 374 0.83 -9.74 -0.72
CA PHE A 374 0.68 -8.87 -1.88
C PHE A 374 1.49 -7.57 -1.72
N SER A 375 1.83 -6.92 -2.83
CA SER A 375 2.54 -5.64 -2.83
C SER A 375 1.66 -4.47 -2.38
N GLY A 376 0.34 -4.65 -2.42
CA GLY A 376 -0.66 -3.69 -1.95
C GLY A 376 -1.89 -4.40 -1.38
N LYS A 377 -3.01 -3.68 -1.31
CA LYS A 377 -4.30 -4.27 -0.90
C LYS A 377 -4.75 -5.37 -1.89
N PRO A 378 -5.46 -6.40 -1.43
CA PRO A 378 -6.10 -7.36 -2.33
C PRO A 378 -7.01 -6.64 -3.35
N LEU A 379 -7.02 -7.15 -4.58
CA LEU A 379 -7.94 -6.74 -5.65
C LEU A 379 -9.35 -7.28 -5.39
N ALA A 380 -9.46 -8.46 -4.78
CA ALA A 380 -10.72 -9.08 -4.40
C ALA A 380 -10.52 -10.06 -3.24
N GLY A 381 -11.56 -10.18 -2.40
CA GLY A 381 -11.74 -11.28 -1.45
C GLY A 381 -12.99 -12.05 -1.84
N LEU A 382 -12.88 -13.37 -1.97
CA LEU A 382 -13.94 -14.24 -2.49
C LEU A 382 -14.20 -15.36 -1.49
N GLN A 383 -15.46 -15.59 -1.14
CA GLN A 383 -15.87 -16.73 -0.33
C GLN A 383 -15.84 -18.00 -1.16
N VAL A 384 -15.43 -19.11 -0.55
CA VAL A 384 -15.49 -20.46 -1.12
C VAL A 384 -16.61 -21.21 -0.41
N LEU A 385 -17.53 -21.77 -1.19
CA LEU A 385 -18.73 -22.49 -0.77
C LEU A 385 -18.70 -23.96 -1.20
N GLY A 386 -17.98 -24.28 -2.29
CA GLY A 386 -17.77 -25.66 -2.73
C GLY A 386 -16.90 -26.44 -1.74
N THR A 387 -16.96 -27.77 -1.78
CA THR A 387 -16.12 -28.65 -0.96
C THR A 387 -14.93 -29.18 -1.77
N GLU A 388 -13.90 -29.72 -1.13
CA GLU A 388 -12.76 -30.31 -1.83
C GLU A 388 -13.14 -31.49 -2.76
N ASP A 389 -14.23 -32.20 -2.45
CA ASP A 389 -14.77 -33.27 -3.29
C ASP A 389 -15.67 -32.75 -4.41
N ASN A 390 -16.38 -31.65 -4.18
CA ASN A 390 -17.22 -30.96 -5.17
C ASN A 390 -16.87 -29.46 -5.23
N PRO A 391 -15.71 -29.10 -5.80
CA PRO A 391 -15.26 -27.71 -5.82
C PRO A 391 -16.07 -26.89 -6.81
N GLU A 392 -16.33 -25.65 -6.46
CA GLU A 392 -17.05 -24.71 -7.31
C GLU A 392 -16.09 -23.95 -8.25
N ILE A 393 -16.66 -23.29 -9.26
CA ILE A 393 -15.94 -22.32 -10.09
C ILE A 393 -16.33 -20.92 -9.65
N ILE A 394 -15.41 -20.23 -9.02
CA ILE A 394 -15.56 -18.83 -8.62
C ILE A 394 -15.07 -17.96 -9.79
N GLU A 395 -15.92 -17.03 -10.24
CA GLU A 395 -15.57 -16.08 -11.30
C GLU A 395 -15.43 -14.67 -10.73
N THR A 396 -14.38 -13.95 -11.13
CA THR A 396 -14.24 -12.51 -10.87
C THR A 396 -13.67 -11.78 -12.07
N THR A 397 -13.79 -10.46 -12.07
CA THR A 397 -13.25 -9.60 -13.14
C THR A 397 -12.00 -8.88 -12.66
N LEU A 398 -10.93 -8.98 -13.44
CA LEU A 398 -9.71 -8.20 -13.25
C LEU A 398 -9.67 -7.08 -14.29
N VAL A 399 -9.36 -5.87 -13.85
CA VAL A 399 -9.10 -4.72 -14.74
C VAL A 399 -7.60 -4.49 -14.77
N ILE A 400 -7.02 -4.56 -15.95
CA ILE A 400 -5.59 -4.34 -16.18
C ILE A 400 -5.47 -3.05 -16.97
N GLY A 401 -4.83 -2.04 -16.40
CA GLY A 401 -4.44 -0.81 -17.10
C GLY A 401 -2.99 -0.90 -17.60
N SER A 402 -2.54 0.15 -18.27
CA SER A 402 -1.19 0.26 -18.83
C SER A 402 -0.09 0.11 -17.77
N ASN A 403 -0.35 0.50 -16.54
CA ASN A 403 0.62 0.44 -15.43
C ASN A 403 0.32 -0.67 -14.40
N THR A 404 -0.73 -1.48 -14.60
CA THR A 404 -1.12 -2.54 -13.67
C THR A 404 -0.20 -3.76 -13.79
N PRO A 405 0.38 -4.33 -12.73
CA PRO A 405 1.21 -5.54 -12.85
C PRO A 405 0.45 -6.70 -13.54
N ARG A 406 1.16 -7.46 -14.40
CA ARG A 406 0.57 -8.54 -15.23
C ARG A 406 0.63 -9.90 -14.54
N GLU A 407 0.90 -9.89 -13.24
CA GLU A 407 0.98 -11.07 -12.38
C GLU A 407 -0.07 -10.97 -11.29
N PHE A 408 -0.73 -12.10 -11.02
CA PHE A 408 -1.78 -12.21 -10.02
C PHE A 408 -1.47 -13.37 -9.09
N GLY A 409 -1.52 -13.11 -7.79
CA GLY A 409 -1.38 -14.13 -6.77
C GLY A 409 -2.74 -14.47 -6.19
N ILE A 410 -2.94 -15.76 -5.91
CA ILE A 410 -4.10 -16.30 -5.20
C ILE A 410 -3.60 -16.94 -3.90
N GLN A 411 -4.16 -16.53 -2.77
CA GLN A 411 -3.83 -17.11 -1.46
C GLN A 411 -5.08 -17.25 -0.60
N GLU A 412 -5.00 -18.05 0.46
CA GLU A 412 -5.99 -18.02 1.53
C GLU A 412 -6.02 -16.62 2.15
N ARG A 413 -7.21 -16.11 2.45
CA ARG A 413 -7.39 -14.80 3.08
C ARG A 413 -6.61 -14.78 4.39
N ARG A 414 -5.72 -13.81 4.51
CA ARG A 414 -4.93 -13.67 5.75
C ARG A 414 -5.75 -12.89 6.78
N PRO A 415 -5.80 -13.34 8.03
CA PRO A 415 -6.37 -12.54 9.09
C PRO A 415 -5.58 -11.23 9.24
N GLU A 416 -6.25 -10.11 9.52
CA GLU A 416 -5.63 -8.79 9.73
C GLU A 416 -4.60 -8.76 10.88
N SER A 417 -4.57 -9.82 11.69
CA SER A 417 -3.59 -10.03 12.74
C SER A 417 -2.14 -9.93 12.26
N SER A 418 -1.25 -9.50 13.16
CA SER A 418 0.19 -9.43 12.84
C SER A 418 0.75 -10.79 12.43
N LYS A 419 1.75 -10.82 11.52
CA LYS A 419 2.50 -12.04 11.12
C LYS A 419 2.99 -12.88 12.32
N LYS A 420 3.22 -12.24 13.47
CA LYS A 420 3.60 -12.93 14.72
C LYS A 420 2.50 -13.86 15.22
N MET A 421 1.23 -13.52 15.05
CA MET A 421 0.11 -14.37 15.47
C MET A 421 0.05 -15.65 14.62
N LEU A 422 0.04 -15.54 13.29
CA LEU A 422 0.07 -16.69 12.38
C LEU A 422 1.23 -17.63 12.67
N SER A 423 2.42 -17.08 12.96
CA SER A 423 3.56 -17.89 13.37
C SER A 423 3.33 -18.62 14.70
N ARG A 424 2.75 -17.97 15.71
CA ARG A 424 2.48 -18.61 17.01
C ARG A 424 1.46 -19.73 16.87
N GLU A 425 0.40 -19.48 16.11
CA GLU A 425 -0.68 -20.45 15.87
C GLU A 425 -0.13 -21.67 15.11
N PHE A 426 0.66 -21.43 14.06
CA PHE A 426 1.36 -22.51 13.33
C PHE A 426 2.15 -23.42 14.28
N TYR A 427 2.94 -22.84 15.18
CA TYR A 427 3.72 -23.64 16.14
C TYR A 427 2.85 -24.29 17.23
N SER A 428 1.65 -23.75 17.52
CA SER A 428 0.67 -24.44 18.37
C SER A 428 0.18 -25.71 17.71
N TYR A 429 -0.34 -25.61 16.48
CA TYR A 429 -0.77 -26.79 15.74
C TYR A 429 0.38 -27.77 15.52
N LYS A 430 1.60 -27.30 15.21
CA LYS A 430 2.76 -28.19 15.04
C LYS A 430 3.06 -29.01 16.31
N ARG A 431 2.82 -28.48 17.52
CA ARG A 431 2.97 -29.26 18.76
C ARG A 431 1.87 -30.31 18.93
N GLU A 432 0.68 -30.05 18.40
CA GLU A 432 -0.49 -30.94 18.52
C GLU A 432 -0.50 -32.03 17.44
N ASN A 433 -0.17 -31.68 16.20
CA ASN A 433 -0.31 -32.56 15.02
C ASN A 433 1.02 -32.88 14.31
N GLY A 434 2.14 -32.30 14.74
CA GLY A 434 3.47 -32.56 14.18
C GLY A 434 3.83 -31.81 12.90
N TYR A 435 2.87 -31.23 12.17
CA TYR A 435 3.13 -30.59 10.87
C TYR A 435 2.82 -29.09 10.83
N GLY A 436 1.86 -28.59 11.60
CA GLY A 436 1.49 -27.16 11.62
C GLY A 436 0.03 -26.92 11.25
N THR A 437 -0.28 -25.73 10.74
CA THR A 437 -1.66 -25.30 10.48
C THR A 437 -2.41 -26.27 9.54
N PRO A 438 -3.56 -26.84 9.93
CA PRO A 438 -4.35 -27.68 9.03
C PRO A 438 -4.89 -26.88 7.83
N PRO A 439 -5.12 -27.52 6.68
CA PRO A 439 -5.77 -26.87 5.54
C PRO A 439 -7.22 -26.49 5.91
N ALA A 440 -7.78 -25.52 5.19
CA ALA A 440 -9.15 -25.06 5.39
C ALA A 440 -9.95 -25.08 4.10
#